data_AF-A0A2U2RTT3-F1
#
_entry.id   AF-A0A2U2RTT3-F1
#
_cell.length_a   1.000
_cell.length_b   1.000
_cell.length_c   1.000
_cell.angle_alpha   90.00
_cell.angle_beta   90.00
_cell.angle_gamma   90.00
#
_symmetry.space_group_name_H-M   'P 1'
#
loop_
_entity.id
_entity.type
_entity.pdbx_description
1 polymer ?
#
loop_
_entity_poly.entity_id
_entity_poly.type
_entity_poly.pdbx_seq_one_letter_code
_entity_poly.pdbx_strand_id
1 'polypeptide(L)'
;MPITVKRRTETINIVLDQEKAQELINLGHDLTNALNSRVKVEGGNPRARKLAQRIEALKEECAADTLTLELRALPFSKWKRVLEDNTPDPKKPLGRDMVGLASDAVAMMAVTAVVGGEPLPEQDLTNDALRKAFNEMTDGQLTIIVQAVMKLNGEAADPKAAFDLASKTLESSGN
;
A
#
# COMPACT_ATOMS: atom_id res chain seq x y z
N MET A 1 21.86 -21.84 -17.57
CA MET A 1 21.21 -21.16 -16.42
C MET A 1 19.75 -20.92 -16.76
N PRO A 2 18.79 -21.20 -15.87
CA PRO A 2 17.39 -20.89 -16.12
C PRO A 2 17.13 -19.38 -16.07
N ILE A 3 16.23 -18.89 -16.91
CA ILE A 3 15.77 -17.50 -16.89
C ILE A 3 14.99 -17.27 -15.58
N THR A 4 15.37 -16.25 -14.81
CA THR A 4 14.71 -15.88 -13.54
C THR A 4 14.17 -14.46 -13.63
N VAL A 5 12.87 -14.29 -13.39
CA VAL A 5 12.21 -12.97 -13.38
C VAL A 5 12.16 -12.43 -11.95
N LYS A 6 12.76 -11.26 -11.72
CA LYS A 6 12.66 -10.53 -10.44
C LYS A 6 11.41 -9.66 -10.44
N ARG A 7 10.38 -10.08 -9.70
CA ARG A 7 9.12 -9.32 -9.55
C ARG A 7 9.27 -8.28 -8.46
N ARG A 8 8.64 -7.11 -8.65
CA ARG A 8 8.62 -6.02 -7.66
C ARG A 8 7.99 -6.51 -6.36
N THR A 9 8.51 -6.01 -5.24
CA THR A 9 7.95 -6.23 -3.90
C THR A 9 7.68 -4.90 -3.21
N GLU A 10 6.70 -4.87 -2.32
CA GLU A 10 6.37 -3.71 -1.49
C GLU A 10 5.88 -4.21 -0.13
N THR A 11 6.33 -3.56 0.94
CA THR A 11 5.84 -3.82 2.29
C THR A 11 4.90 -2.71 2.70
N ILE A 12 3.70 -3.08 3.16
CA ILE A 12 2.71 -2.16 3.69
C ILE A 12 2.36 -2.52 5.12
N ASN A 13 2.07 -1.49 5.91
CA ASN A 13 1.65 -1.61 7.30
C ASN A 13 0.24 -1.02 7.44
N ILE A 14 -0.68 -1.78 8.00
CA ILE A 14 -2.06 -1.37 8.24
C ILE A 14 -2.36 -1.58 9.72
N VAL A 15 -2.69 -0.51 10.44
CA VAL A 15 -3.22 -0.61 11.80
C VAL A 15 -4.63 -1.16 11.70
N LEU A 16 -4.93 -2.30 12.33
CA LEU A 16 -6.23 -2.97 12.27
C LEU A 16 -7.24 -2.33 13.24
N ASP A 17 -6.78 -1.79 14.36
CA ASP A 17 -7.60 -1.00 15.27
C ASP A 17 -8.04 0.31 14.60
N GLN A 18 -9.35 0.43 14.34
CA GLN A 18 -9.92 1.56 13.61
C GLN A 18 -9.83 2.88 14.38
N GLU A 19 -9.97 2.85 15.71
CA GLU A 19 -9.91 4.07 16.53
C GLU A 19 -8.50 4.63 16.49
N LYS A 20 -7.50 3.76 16.69
CA LYS A 20 -6.08 4.15 16.62
C LYS A 20 -5.67 4.56 15.20
N ALA A 21 -6.15 3.87 14.17
CA ALA A 21 -5.90 4.24 12.78
C ALA A 21 -6.44 5.65 12.48
N GLN A 22 -7.64 5.98 12.96
CA GLN A 22 -8.22 7.32 12.80
C GLN A 22 -7.44 8.38 13.59
N GLU A 23 -6.99 8.08 14.81
CA GLU A 23 -6.13 8.99 15.60
C GLU A 23 -4.82 9.29 14.86
N LEU A 24 -4.16 8.27 14.29
CA LEU A 24 -2.95 8.44 13.48
C LEU A 24 -3.17 9.34 12.26
N ILE A 25 -4.28 9.16 11.55
CA ILE A 25 -4.64 10.00 10.39
C ILE A 25 -4.82 11.45 10.84
N ASN A 26 -5.58 11.69 11.92
CA ASN A 26 -5.83 13.01 12.46
C ASN A 26 -4.52 13.71 12.89
N LEU A 27 -3.66 13.00 13.62
CA LEU A 27 -2.36 13.50 14.04
C LEU A 27 -1.44 13.80 12.85
N GLY A 28 -1.48 12.97 11.80
CA GLY A 28 -0.72 13.20 10.57
C GLY A 28 -1.18 14.45 9.82
N HIS A 29 -2.50 14.68 9.73
CA HIS A 29 -3.06 15.91 9.18
C HIS A 29 -2.65 17.13 10.01
N ASP A 30 -2.74 17.05 11.33
CA ASP A 30 -2.33 18.13 12.24
C ASP A 30 -0.83 18.43 12.14
N LEU A 31 0.00 17.39 12.01
CA LEU A 31 1.44 17.54 11.80
C LEU A 31 1.73 18.25 10.48
N THR A 32 1.08 17.82 9.40
CA THR A 32 1.21 18.45 8.07
C THR A 32 0.81 19.92 8.13
N ASN A 33 -0.30 20.24 8.78
CA ASN A 33 -0.75 21.60 9.00
C ASN A 33 0.24 22.43 9.83
N ALA A 34 0.81 21.85 10.89
CA ALA A 34 1.82 22.50 11.71
C ALA A 34 3.11 22.78 10.92
N LEU A 35 3.56 21.83 10.08
CA LEU A 35 4.74 21.99 9.22
C LEU A 35 4.54 23.07 8.14
N ASN A 36 3.33 23.19 7.62
CA ASN A 36 2.97 24.18 6.60
C ASN A 36 2.69 25.59 7.17
N SER A 37 2.60 25.73 8.50
CA SER A 37 2.38 27.04 9.12
C SER A 37 3.59 27.96 8.91
N ARG A 38 3.34 29.23 8.56
CA ARG A 38 4.39 30.24 8.33
C ARG A 38 5.15 30.68 9.59
N VAL A 39 4.75 30.16 10.76
CA VAL A 39 5.38 30.46 12.05
C VAL A 39 6.64 29.58 12.21
N LYS A 40 7.74 30.02 11.60
CA LYS A 40 9.07 29.44 11.85
C LYS A 40 9.74 30.22 12.98
N VAL A 41 9.84 29.58 14.14
CA VAL A 41 10.68 30.06 15.26
C VAL A 41 12.09 29.53 15.03
N GLU A 42 13.13 30.24 15.48
CA GLU A 42 14.49 29.68 15.52
C GLU A 42 14.46 28.35 16.28
N GLY A 43 14.89 27.27 15.61
CA GLY A 43 14.78 25.90 16.14
C GLY A 43 13.59 25.07 15.64
N GLY A 44 12.77 25.57 14.71
CA GLY A 44 11.65 24.82 14.10
C GLY A 44 10.33 24.93 14.87
N ASN A 45 9.24 24.34 14.36
CA ASN A 45 7.91 24.44 14.99
C ASN A 45 7.79 23.47 16.19
N PRO A 46 7.68 23.95 17.46
CA PRO A 46 7.58 23.09 18.64
C PRO A 46 6.31 22.22 18.65
N ARG A 47 5.22 22.69 18.03
CA ARG A 47 3.97 21.92 17.89
C ARG A 47 4.19 20.72 16.98
N ALA A 48 4.88 20.91 15.85
CA ALA A 48 5.20 19.81 14.93
C ALA A 48 6.06 18.73 15.62
N ARG A 49 7.03 19.14 16.46
CA ARG A 49 7.84 18.17 17.24
C ARG A 49 7.00 17.35 18.22
N LYS A 50 6.09 17.98 18.97
CA LYS A 50 5.20 17.26 19.90
C LYS A 50 4.26 16.31 19.16
N LEU A 51 3.71 16.74 18.03
CA LEU A 51 2.85 15.89 17.20
C LEU A 51 3.62 14.69 16.65
N ALA A 52 4.84 14.89 16.16
CA ALA A 52 5.70 13.80 15.72
C ALA A 52 6.00 12.79 16.84
N GLN A 53 6.31 13.27 18.06
CA GLN A 53 6.52 12.41 19.22
C GLN A 53 5.25 11.61 19.58
N ARG A 54 4.07 12.24 19.52
CA ARG A 54 2.80 11.54 19.78
C ARG A 54 2.51 10.49 18.71
N ILE A 55 2.81 10.78 17.44
CA ILE A 55 2.69 9.81 16.35
C ILE A 55 3.61 8.61 16.58
N GLU A 56 4.87 8.82 16.95
CA GLU A 56 5.79 7.71 17.24
C GLU A 56 5.33 6.87 18.43
N ALA A 57 4.90 7.50 19.53
CA ALA A 57 4.34 6.78 20.68
C ALA A 57 3.09 5.97 20.27
N LEU A 58 2.19 6.56 19.49
CA LEU A 58 0.99 5.88 19.03
C LEU A 58 1.31 4.72 18.07
N LYS A 59 2.35 4.85 17.22
CA LYS A 59 2.83 3.73 16.39
C LYS A 59 3.31 2.56 17.25
N GLU A 60 4.03 2.82 18.34
CA GLU A 60 4.45 1.78 19.28
C GLU A 60 3.23 1.13 19.95
N GLU A 61 2.24 1.92 20.37
CA GLU A 61 0.96 1.43 20.94
C GLU A 61 0.13 0.60 19.93
N CYS A 62 0.27 0.88 18.63
CA CYS A 62 -0.40 0.17 17.54
C CYS A 62 0.36 -1.08 17.07
N ALA A 63 1.61 -1.29 17.50
CA ALA A 63 2.49 -2.31 16.90
C ALA A 63 1.87 -3.72 16.96
N ALA A 64 1.23 -4.07 18.07
CA ALA A 64 0.54 -5.34 18.26
C ALA A 64 -0.65 -5.54 17.30
N ASP A 65 -1.34 -4.45 16.95
CA ASP A 65 -2.52 -4.44 16.09
C ASP A 65 -2.18 -4.09 14.64
N THR A 66 -0.90 -4.05 14.28
CA THR A 66 -0.45 -3.69 12.93
C THR A 66 -0.25 -4.94 12.09
N LEU A 67 -1.01 -5.03 11.00
CA LEU A 67 -0.81 -5.97 9.92
C LEU A 67 0.30 -5.48 8.99
N THR A 68 1.39 -6.22 8.93
CA THR A 68 2.49 -6.03 7.98
C THR A 68 2.35 -7.04 6.85
N LEU A 69 2.18 -6.56 5.62
CA LEU A 69 2.12 -7.39 4.41
C LEU A 69 3.33 -7.11 3.53
N GLU A 70 4.16 -8.13 3.29
CA GLU A 70 5.11 -8.10 2.18
C GLU A 70 4.42 -8.69 0.94
N LEU A 71 4.21 -7.85 -0.05
CA LEU A 71 3.53 -8.21 -1.28
C LEU A 71 4.51 -8.30 -2.44
N ARG A 72 4.31 -9.28 -3.31
CA ARG A 72 5.04 -9.44 -4.57
C ARG A 72 4.09 -9.34 -5.75
N ALA A 73 4.44 -8.52 -6.74
CA ALA A 73 3.66 -8.35 -7.96
C ALA A 73 3.31 -9.70 -8.61
N LEU A 74 2.10 -9.80 -9.15
CA LEU A 74 1.61 -10.96 -9.87
C LEU A 74 2.17 -11.01 -11.29
N PRO A 75 2.30 -12.21 -11.88
CA PRO A 75 2.43 -12.33 -13.33
C PRO A 75 1.24 -11.68 -14.04
N PHE A 76 1.49 -11.09 -15.22
CA PHE A 76 0.47 -10.36 -15.98
C PHE A 76 -0.84 -11.13 -16.18
N SER A 77 -0.76 -12.42 -16.52
CA SER A 77 -1.95 -13.26 -16.73
C SER A 77 -2.78 -13.44 -15.46
N LYS A 78 -2.15 -13.57 -14.29
CA LYS A 78 -2.86 -13.68 -13.01
C LYS A 78 -3.49 -12.36 -12.62
N TRP A 79 -2.76 -11.26 -12.79
CA TRP A 79 -3.30 -9.92 -12.49
C TRP A 79 -4.50 -9.56 -13.38
N LYS A 80 -4.39 -9.85 -14.68
CA LYS A 80 -5.50 -9.65 -15.63
C LYS A 80 -6.76 -10.39 -15.18
N ARG A 81 -6.60 -11.63 -14.73
CA ARG A 81 -7.71 -12.45 -14.22
C ARG A 81 -8.34 -11.84 -12.96
N VAL A 82 -7.54 -11.39 -12.00
CA VAL A 82 -8.06 -10.69 -10.79
C VAL A 82 -8.87 -9.46 -11.18
N LEU A 83 -8.41 -8.69 -12.16
CA LEU A 83 -9.16 -7.52 -12.64
C LEU A 83 -10.48 -7.92 -13.31
N GLU A 84 -10.47 -8.96 -14.15
CA GLU A 84 -11.66 -9.47 -14.84
C GLU A 84 -12.70 -10.00 -13.84
N ASP A 85 -12.26 -10.84 -12.88
CA ASP A 85 -13.13 -11.48 -11.89
C ASP A 85 -13.78 -10.44 -10.95
N ASN A 86 -13.12 -9.31 -10.70
CA ASN A 86 -13.59 -8.27 -9.77
C ASN A 86 -14.14 -7.01 -10.45
N THR A 87 -14.22 -6.98 -11.78
CA THR A 87 -14.83 -5.85 -12.52
C THR A 87 -16.11 -6.32 -13.21
N PRO A 88 -17.28 -6.24 -12.55
CA PRO A 88 -18.55 -6.77 -13.07
C PRO A 88 -18.94 -6.22 -14.44
N ASP A 89 -18.59 -4.97 -14.72
CA ASP A 89 -18.73 -4.35 -16.04
C ASP A 89 -17.41 -3.67 -16.43
N PRO A 90 -16.65 -4.20 -17.42
CA PRO A 90 -15.41 -3.59 -17.89
C PRO A 90 -15.56 -2.15 -18.37
N LYS A 91 -16.78 -1.71 -18.74
CA LYS A 91 -17.09 -0.34 -19.15
C LYS A 91 -17.39 0.58 -17.97
N LYS A 92 -17.54 0.04 -16.76
CA LYS A 92 -17.80 0.79 -15.52
C LYS A 92 -16.75 0.43 -14.46
N PRO A 93 -15.49 0.88 -14.63
CA PRO A 93 -14.43 0.60 -13.67
C PRO A 93 -14.70 1.12 -12.25
N LEU A 94 -15.61 2.09 -12.10
CA LEU A 94 -16.07 2.60 -10.80
C LEU A 94 -17.01 1.62 -10.05
N GLY A 95 -17.56 0.60 -10.71
CA GLY A 95 -18.39 -0.45 -10.11
C GLY A 95 -17.60 -1.70 -9.72
N ARG A 96 -16.27 -1.61 -9.65
CA ARG A 96 -15.37 -2.71 -9.29
C ARG A 96 -15.56 -3.12 -7.83
N ASP A 97 -15.58 -4.43 -7.56
CA ASP A 97 -15.51 -4.95 -6.17
C ASP A 97 -14.09 -4.75 -5.66
N MET A 98 -13.86 -3.65 -4.92
CA MET A 98 -12.53 -3.29 -4.42
C MET A 98 -12.08 -4.21 -3.27
N VAL A 99 -13.02 -4.74 -2.49
CA VAL A 99 -12.71 -5.70 -1.42
C VAL A 99 -12.31 -7.03 -2.04
N GLY A 100 -13.11 -7.54 -2.99
CA GLY A 100 -12.80 -8.75 -3.74
C GLY A 100 -11.47 -8.64 -4.48
N LEU A 101 -11.21 -7.51 -5.14
CA LEU A 101 -9.94 -7.25 -5.82
C LEU A 101 -8.76 -7.32 -4.83
N ALA A 102 -8.89 -6.67 -3.67
CA ALA A 102 -7.84 -6.67 -2.65
C ALA A 102 -7.62 -8.08 -2.10
N SER A 103 -8.67 -8.80 -1.73
CA SER A 103 -8.55 -10.14 -1.13
C SER A 103 -8.00 -11.17 -2.12
N ASP A 104 -8.46 -11.15 -3.39
CA ASP A 104 -7.96 -12.04 -4.45
C ASP A 104 -6.49 -11.78 -4.75
N ALA A 105 -6.12 -10.50 -4.85
CA ALA A 105 -4.74 -10.12 -5.12
C ALA A 105 -3.82 -10.47 -3.95
N VAL A 106 -4.17 -10.06 -2.72
CA VAL A 106 -3.32 -10.27 -1.54
C VAL A 106 -3.09 -11.77 -1.29
N ALA A 107 -4.12 -12.61 -1.41
CA ALA A 107 -4.00 -14.06 -1.27
C ALA A 107 -2.92 -14.67 -2.20
N MET A 108 -2.69 -14.07 -3.38
CA MET A 108 -1.68 -14.52 -4.34
C MET A 108 -0.35 -13.75 -4.28
N MET A 109 -0.36 -12.55 -3.71
CA MET A 109 0.78 -11.64 -3.65
C MET A 109 1.57 -11.75 -2.37
N ALA A 110 0.94 -12.17 -1.27
CA ALA A 110 1.57 -12.26 0.04
C ALA A 110 2.80 -13.18 0.00
N VAL A 111 3.95 -12.61 0.34
CA VAL A 111 5.20 -13.33 0.60
C VAL A 111 5.29 -13.62 2.09
N THR A 112 5.02 -12.60 2.90
CA THR A 112 4.88 -12.69 4.35
C THR A 112 3.70 -11.82 4.78
N ALA A 113 3.05 -12.24 5.86
CA ALA A 113 1.95 -11.54 6.46
C ALA A 113 2.04 -11.74 7.97
N VAL A 114 2.12 -10.64 8.72
CA VAL A 114 2.47 -10.64 10.14
C VAL A 114 1.56 -9.67 10.88
N VAL A 115 1.01 -10.07 12.02
CA VAL A 115 0.27 -9.18 12.92
C VAL A 115 1.00 -9.15 14.27
N GLY A 116 1.37 -7.96 14.74
CA GLY A 116 2.03 -7.83 16.04
C GLY A 116 3.40 -8.52 16.16
N GLY A 117 4.04 -8.82 15.03
CA GLY A 117 5.30 -9.57 14.97
C GLY A 117 5.13 -11.08 14.76
N GLU A 118 3.90 -11.60 14.86
CA GLU A 118 3.60 -13.02 14.65
C GLU A 118 3.07 -13.31 13.24
N PRO A 119 3.59 -14.33 12.54
CA PRO A 119 3.08 -14.74 11.23
C PRO A 119 1.60 -15.11 11.28
N LEU A 120 0.83 -14.62 10.31
CA LEU A 120 -0.55 -15.06 10.11
C LEU A 120 -0.59 -16.55 9.74
N PRO A 121 -1.49 -17.34 10.33
CA PRO A 121 -1.76 -18.70 9.89
C PRO A 121 -2.18 -18.75 8.41
N GLU A 122 -1.79 -19.79 7.68
CA GLU A 122 -2.12 -19.93 6.25
C GLU A 122 -3.63 -19.86 5.96
N GLN A 123 -4.45 -20.37 6.88
CA GLN A 123 -5.93 -20.32 6.79
C GLN A 123 -6.48 -18.88 6.79
N ASP A 124 -5.79 -17.95 7.43
CA ASP A 124 -6.16 -16.53 7.52
C ASP A 124 -5.65 -15.72 6.31
N LEU A 125 -4.84 -16.34 5.45
CA LEU A 125 -4.36 -15.80 4.17
C LEU A 125 -5.15 -16.31 2.96
N THR A 126 -6.20 -17.07 3.21
CA THR A 126 -7.14 -17.47 2.16
C THR A 126 -7.94 -16.27 1.67
N ASN A 127 -8.45 -16.35 0.43
CA ASN A 127 -9.28 -15.29 -0.12
C ASN A 127 -10.50 -15.00 0.77
N ASP A 128 -11.20 -16.03 1.24
CA ASP A 128 -12.40 -15.86 2.06
C ASP A 128 -12.10 -15.18 3.40
N ALA A 129 -11.01 -15.59 4.07
CA ALA A 129 -10.60 -14.99 5.34
C ALA A 129 -10.20 -13.53 5.16
N LEU A 130 -9.39 -13.23 4.14
CA LEU A 130 -8.99 -11.87 3.80
C LEU A 130 -10.20 -11.01 3.41
N ARG A 131 -11.12 -11.56 2.62
CA ARG A 131 -12.34 -10.85 2.20
C ARG A 131 -13.21 -10.51 3.41
N LYS A 132 -13.34 -11.42 4.38
CA LYS A 132 -14.05 -11.15 5.64
C LYS A 132 -13.37 -10.02 6.41
N ALA A 133 -12.06 -10.10 6.63
CA ALA A 133 -11.31 -9.06 7.35
C ALA A 133 -11.35 -7.70 6.65
N PHE A 134 -11.18 -7.68 5.32
CA PHE A 134 -11.16 -6.44 4.53
C PHE A 134 -12.54 -5.78 4.44
N ASN A 135 -13.63 -6.53 4.54
CA ASN A 135 -14.98 -5.96 4.66
C ASN A 135 -15.21 -5.23 5.99
N GLU A 136 -14.47 -5.59 7.02
CA GLU A 136 -14.54 -4.93 8.34
C GLU A 136 -13.62 -3.71 8.41
N MET A 137 -12.77 -3.45 7.41
CA MET A 137 -11.89 -2.28 7.39
C MET A 137 -12.64 -1.00 7.01
N THR A 138 -12.15 0.13 7.52
CA THR A 138 -12.55 1.44 7.00
C THR A 138 -12.06 1.62 5.56
N ASP A 139 -12.73 2.50 4.80
CA ASP A 139 -12.32 2.86 3.44
C ASP A 139 -10.86 3.31 3.37
N GLY A 140 -10.38 4.04 4.38
CA GLY A 140 -9.00 4.51 4.47
C GLY A 140 -7.99 3.36 4.59
N GLN A 141 -8.25 2.40 5.48
CA GLN A 141 -7.41 1.21 5.64
C GLN A 141 -7.41 0.35 4.37
N LEU A 142 -8.58 0.09 3.77
CA LEU A 142 -8.70 -0.69 2.54
C LEU A 142 -8.00 -0.01 1.36
N THR A 143 -8.10 1.31 1.26
CA THR A 143 -7.46 2.09 0.18
C THR A 143 -5.95 1.88 0.16
N ILE A 144 -5.28 1.77 1.32
CA ILE A 144 -3.84 1.50 1.40
C ILE A 144 -3.50 0.18 0.69
N ILE A 145 -4.28 -0.87 0.97
CA ILE A 145 -4.09 -2.21 0.39
C ILE A 145 -4.33 -2.16 -1.12
N VAL A 146 -5.46 -1.58 -1.54
CA VAL A 146 -5.82 -1.49 -2.96
C VAL A 146 -4.78 -0.70 -3.75
N GLN A 147 -4.30 0.43 -3.22
CA GLN A 147 -3.27 1.23 -3.88
C GLN A 147 -1.96 0.47 -4.02
N ALA A 148 -1.53 -0.27 -3.00
CA ALA A 148 -0.32 -1.09 -3.07
C ALA A 148 -0.45 -2.20 -4.13
N VAL A 149 -1.59 -2.90 -4.15
CA VAL A 149 -1.89 -3.92 -5.17
C VAL A 149 -1.88 -3.30 -6.57
N MET A 150 -2.58 -2.18 -6.77
CA MET A 150 -2.63 -1.50 -8.06
C MET A 150 -1.28 -0.95 -8.49
N LYS A 151 -0.48 -0.43 -7.58
CA LYS A 151 0.87 0.09 -7.86
C LYS A 151 1.84 -1.02 -8.25
N LEU A 152 1.81 -2.15 -7.53
CA LEU A 152 2.67 -3.29 -7.81
C LEU A 152 2.35 -3.97 -9.14
N ASN A 153 1.07 -4.01 -9.54
CA ASN A 153 0.61 -4.72 -10.73
C ASN A 153 0.22 -3.81 -11.90
N GLY A 154 0.09 -2.51 -11.65
CA GLY A 154 -0.25 -1.49 -12.64
C GLY A 154 0.76 -1.46 -13.77
N GLU A 155 0.28 -0.99 -14.92
CA GLU A 155 0.96 -1.05 -16.22
C GLU A 155 2.47 -0.91 -16.10
N ALA A 156 3.16 -2.01 -16.39
CA ALA A 156 4.58 -1.95 -16.69
C ALA A 156 4.69 -1.06 -17.94
N ALA A 157 5.20 0.17 -17.78
CA ALA A 157 5.67 0.95 -18.90
C ALA A 157 6.51 0.04 -19.80
N ASP A 158 6.32 0.08 -21.12
CA ASP A 158 7.16 -0.67 -22.06
C ASP A 158 8.64 -0.36 -21.71
N PRO A 159 9.39 -1.33 -21.15
CA PRO A 159 10.72 -1.05 -20.65
C PRO A 159 11.66 -0.60 -21.76
N LYS A 160 11.37 -1.02 -23.01
CA LYS A 160 12.13 -0.62 -24.18
C LYS A 160 11.84 0.83 -24.54
N ALA A 161 10.58 1.22 -24.63
CA ALA A 161 10.21 2.60 -24.91
C ALA A 161 10.73 3.57 -23.85
N ALA A 162 10.70 3.16 -22.56
CA ALA A 162 11.27 3.96 -21.47
C ALA A 162 12.80 4.09 -21.56
N PHE A 163 13.49 3.00 -21.91
CA PHE A 163 14.95 3.00 -22.08
C PHE A 163 15.39 3.84 -23.28
N ASP A 164 14.68 3.72 -24.41
CA ASP A 164 14.96 4.49 -25.63
C ASP A 164 14.75 5.99 -25.41
N LEU A 165 13.71 6.38 -24.65
CA LEU A 165 13.47 7.77 -24.27
C LEU A 165 14.55 8.32 -23.33
N ALA A 166 14.94 7.55 -22.31
CA ALA A 166 16.00 7.94 -21.39
C ALA A 166 17.33 8.11 -22.12
N SER A 167 17.67 7.20 -23.04
CA SER A 167 18.89 7.26 -23.85
C SER A 167 18.93 8.52 -24.71
N LYS A 168 17.83 8.84 -25.42
CA LYS A 168 17.72 10.07 -26.21
C LYS A 168 17.85 11.34 -25.37
N THR A 169 17.32 11.33 -24.14
CA THR A 169 17.39 12.48 -23.23
C THR A 169 18.81 12.69 -22.69
N LEU A 170 19.55 11.62 -22.45
CA LEU A 170 20.96 11.70 -22.04
C LEU A 170 21.85 12.21 -23.18
N GLU A 171 21.60 11.77 -24.41
CA GLU A 171 22.32 12.28 -25.60
C GLU A 171 22.06 13.76 -25.86
N SER A 172 20.85 14.27 -25.59
CA SER A 172 20.51 15.69 -25.76
C SER A 172 20.96 16.60 -24.62
N SER A 173 21.23 16.06 -23.43
CA SER A 173 21.66 16.82 -22.24
C SER A 173 23.18 16.96 -22.11
N GLY A 174 23.95 16.33 -22.99
CA GLY A 174 25.41 16.31 -22.98
C GLY A 174 26.11 17.30 -23.92
N ASN A 175 25.38 18.26 -24.52
CA ASN A 175 25.92 19.32 -25.39
C ASN A 175 25.77 20.71 -24.76
#